data_AF-A0A223VPP6-F1
#
_entry.id   AF-A0A223VPP6-F1
#
_cell.length_a   1.000
_cell.length_b   1.000
_cell.length_c   1.000
_cell.angle_alpha   90.00
_cell.angle_beta   90.00
_cell.angle_gamma   90.00
#
_symmetry.space_group_name_H-M   'P 1'
#
loop_
_entity.id
_entity.type
_entity.pdbx_description
1 polymer ?
#
loop_
_entity_poly.entity_id
_entity_poly.type
_entity_poly.pdbx_seq_one_letter_code
_entity_poly.pdbx_strand_id
1 'polypeptide(L)'
;MNKLAEKVQQALVTAIDNDDLVLPTLPEVALNIRQAAEDPEISISHLSKVIGRDTALSARLIKVVNSPLLRATQEVTDLHTAITRLGTNYSSNLAIGLVMEQIFHARSDVVEQKMRDVWRRSLEVAGVSYALCRSHSQLKPDQAALGGLVHQIGVLPILTYAEDHYELLADPVSLNHVIESIHPQLGDKLLSGWDFPEMLAKLPGQYLNLERDSASLDYIDLVQVAVLYCHRGTHHPLASVPVSALPAIKKLRVDPYSDALRAELDEARSMFY
;
A
#
# COMPACT_ATOMS: atom_id res chain seq x y z
N MET A 1 26.08 13.84 -7.20
CA MET A 1 25.69 12.57 -6.55
C MET A 1 26.93 11.93 -5.96
N ASN A 2 26.80 11.25 -4.83
CA ASN A 2 27.91 10.53 -4.21
C ASN A 2 28.17 9.26 -5.03
N LYS A 3 29.44 8.96 -5.38
CA LYS A 3 29.83 7.76 -6.17
C LYS A 3 29.32 6.45 -5.55
N LEU A 4 29.13 6.44 -4.23
CA LEU A 4 28.58 5.32 -3.49
C LEU A 4 27.11 5.04 -3.86
N ALA A 5 26.27 6.09 -3.98
CA ALA A 5 24.85 5.95 -4.30
C ALA A 5 24.65 5.35 -5.70
N GLU A 6 25.42 5.84 -6.67
CA GLU A 6 25.40 5.31 -8.05
C GLU A 6 25.85 3.85 -8.10
N LYS A 7 26.89 3.49 -7.33
CA LYS A 7 27.37 2.10 -7.25
C LYS A 7 26.35 1.17 -6.59
N VAL A 8 25.72 1.59 -5.50
CA VAL A 8 24.66 0.82 -4.83
C VAL A 8 23.46 0.66 -5.75
N GLN A 9 23.04 1.73 -6.42
CA GLN A 9 21.95 1.68 -7.37
C GLN A 9 22.25 0.69 -8.51
N GLN A 10 23.46 0.76 -9.09
CA GLN A 10 23.85 -0.15 -10.14
C GLN A 10 23.94 -1.61 -9.65
N ALA A 11 24.41 -1.84 -8.42
CA ALA A 11 24.45 -3.17 -7.82
C ALA A 11 23.03 -3.73 -7.60
N LEU A 12 22.11 -2.92 -7.07
CA LEU A 12 20.71 -3.32 -6.87
C LEU A 12 20.02 -3.58 -8.21
N VAL A 13 20.21 -2.73 -9.22
CA VAL A 13 19.66 -2.95 -10.58
C VAL A 13 20.23 -4.22 -11.20
N THR A 14 21.54 -4.46 -11.09
CA THR A 14 22.16 -5.69 -11.62
C THR A 14 21.62 -6.93 -10.90
N ALA A 15 21.48 -6.87 -9.58
CA ALA A 15 20.91 -7.97 -8.79
C ALA A 15 19.42 -8.19 -9.09
N ILE A 16 18.67 -7.14 -9.43
CA ILE A 16 17.31 -7.23 -9.96
C ILE A 16 17.33 -7.95 -11.30
N ASP A 17 18.16 -7.53 -12.25
CA ASP A 17 18.20 -8.08 -13.61
C ASP A 17 18.62 -9.56 -13.64
N ASN A 18 19.50 -9.96 -12.72
CA ASN A 18 19.97 -11.34 -12.58
C ASN A 18 19.08 -12.22 -11.69
N ASP A 19 18.02 -11.67 -11.08
CA ASP A 19 17.22 -12.34 -10.03
C ASP A 19 18.06 -12.83 -8.82
N ASP A 20 19.17 -12.15 -8.53
CA ASP A 20 20.08 -12.45 -7.41
C ASP A 20 19.63 -11.81 -6.08
N LEU A 21 18.59 -10.97 -6.11
CA LEU A 21 18.14 -10.24 -4.94
C LEU A 21 17.27 -11.13 -4.05
N VAL A 22 17.65 -11.27 -2.78
CA VAL A 22 16.83 -12.00 -1.79
C VAL A 22 15.57 -11.19 -1.52
N LEU A 23 14.50 -11.54 -2.22
CA LEU A 23 13.20 -10.92 -2.03
C LEU A 23 12.50 -11.51 -0.80
N PRO A 24 11.83 -10.69 0.03
CA PRO A 24 10.99 -11.21 1.09
C PRO A 24 9.92 -12.16 0.54
N THR A 25 9.64 -13.22 1.30
CA THR A 25 8.55 -14.14 1.01
C THR A 25 7.24 -13.62 1.59
N LEU A 26 6.13 -13.87 0.89
CA LEU A 26 4.79 -13.56 1.40
C LEU A 26 4.54 -14.33 2.72
N PRO A 27 4.09 -13.69 3.80
CA PRO A 27 3.77 -14.37 5.05
C PRO A 27 2.76 -15.50 4.86
N GLU A 28 2.94 -16.61 5.57
CA GLU A 28 2.06 -17.78 5.47
C GLU A 28 0.60 -17.44 5.77
N VAL A 29 0.36 -16.51 6.70
CA VAL A 29 -0.99 -16.02 7.03
C VAL A 29 -1.65 -15.36 5.81
N ALA A 30 -0.92 -14.56 5.04
CA ALA A 30 -1.44 -13.93 3.83
C ALA A 30 -1.72 -14.95 2.72
N LEU A 31 -0.85 -15.96 2.56
CA LEU A 31 -1.08 -17.08 1.63
C LEU A 31 -2.36 -17.86 2.00
N ASN A 32 -2.53 -18.19 3.28
CA ASN A 32 -3.70 -18.90 3.78
C ASN A 32 -4.98 -18.10 3.57
N ILE A 33 -4.95 -16.78 3.82
CA ILE A 33 -6.11 -15.90 3.58
C ILE A 33 -6.43 -15.83 2.08
N ARG A 34 -5.43 -15.72 1.21
CA ARG A 34 -5.63 -15.68 -0.24
C ARG A 34 -6.26 -16.97 -0.74
N GLN A 35 -5.72 -18.12 -0.36
CA GLN A 35 -6.28 -19.42 -0.73
C GLN A 35 -7.73 -19.57 -0.25
N ALA A 36 -8.02 -19.08 0.96
CA ALA A 36 -9.38 -19.07 1.49
C ALA A 36 -10.30 -18.14 0.65
N ALA A 37 -9.81 -16.98 0.22
CA ALA A 37 -10.58 -16.03 -0.59
C ALA A 37 -10.83 -16.50 -2.04
N GLU A 38 -9.98 -17.39 -2.56
CA GLU A 38 -10.14 -17.99 -3.89
C GLU A 38 -11.22 -19.08 -3.93
N ASP A 39 -11.64 -19.61 -2.77
CA ASP A 39 -12.73 -20.57 -2.66
C ASP A 39 -14.10 -19.84 -2.83
N PRO A 40 -14.84 -20.08 -3.94
CA PRO A 40 -16.12 -19.43 -4.17
C PRO A 40 -17.20 -19.81 -3.14
N GLU A 41 -17.02 -20.91 -2.43
CA GLU A 41 -17.96 -21.40 -1.40
C GLU A 41 -17.49 -21.07 0.03
N ILE A 42 -16.51 -20.16 0.19
CA ILE A 42 -15.99 -19.84 1.51
C ILE A 42 -17.06 -19.29 2.45
N SER A 43 -17.22 -19.97 3.58
CA SER A 43 -18.06 -19.46 4.67
C SER A 43 -17.35 -18.38 5.48
N ILE A 44 -18.12 -17.41 5.97
CA ILE A 44 -17.65 -16.38 6.92
C ILE A 44 -16.99 -17.03 8.15
N SER A 45 -17.54 -18.15 8.64
CA SER A 45 -16.97 -18.89 9.76
C SER A 45 -15.57 -19.44 9.45
N HIS A 46 -15.36 -19.94 8.23
CA HIS A 46 -14.04 -20.42 7.82
C HIS A 46 -13.04 -19.27 7.73
N LEU A 47 -13.38 -18.17 7.06
CA LEU A 47 -12.50 -17.00 6.96
C LEU A 47 -12.17 -16.41 8.34
N SER A 48 -13.17 -16.32 9.23
CA SER A 48 -13.00 -15.89 10.62
C SER A 48 -12.03 -16.80 11.39
N LYS A 49 -12.05 -18.11 11.16
CA LYS A 49 -11.06 -19.04 11.76
C LYS A 49 -9.66 -18.83 11.21
N VAL A 50 -9.51 -18.55 9.92
CA VAL A 50 -8.19 -18.33 9.29
C VAL A 50 -7.57 -17.04 9.82
N ILE A 51 -8.31 -15.92 9.75
CA ILE A 51 -7.85 -14.61 10.25
C ILE A 51 -7.71 -14.62 11.79
N GLY A 52 -8.63 -15.29 12.48
CA GLY A 52 -8.68 -15.38 13.94
C GLY A 52 -7.50 -16.08 14.61
N ARG A 53 -6.64 -16.76 13.83
CA ARG A 53 -5.36 -17.30 14.34
C ARG A 53 -4.39 -16.20 14.73
N ASP A 54 -4.49 -15.03 14.10
CA ASP A 54 -3.72 -13.84 14.43
C ASP A 54 -4.61 -12.83 15.16
N THR A 55 -4.39 -12.71 16.46
CA THR A 55 -5.17 -11.82 17.34
C THR A 55 -4.94 -10.35 17.03
N ALA A 56 -3.72 -9.97 16.62
CA ALA A 56 -3.39 -8.60 16.26
C ALA A 56 -4.07 -8.21 14.94
N LEU A 57 -4.04 -9.09 13.94
CA LEU A 57 -4.74 -8.90 12.68
C LEU A 57 -6.26 -8.78 12.90
N SER A 58 -6.82 -9.66 13.73
CA SER A 58 -8.24 -9.64 14.08
C SER A 58 -8.66 -8.30 14.71
N ALA A 59 -7.88 -7.82 15.69
CA ALA A 59 -8.13 -6.55 16.35
C ALA A 59 -8.05 -5.37 15.37
N ARG A 60 -7.08 -5.37 14.45
CA ARG A 60 -6.95 -4.32 13.43
C ARG A 60 -8.11 -4.33 12.45
N LEU A 61 -8.59 -5.50 12.03
CA LEU A 61 -9.72 -5.61 11.12
C LEU A 61 -11.01 -5.07 11.76
N ILE A 62 -11.23 -5.39 13.04
CA ILE A 62 -12.33 -4.82 13.84
C ILE A 62 -12.21 -3.29 13.91
N LYS A 63 -11.00 -2.78 14.19
CA LYS A 63 -10.73 -1.33 14.27
C LYS A 63 -11.09 -0.62 12.96
N VAL A 64 -10.70 -1.18 11.82
CA VAL A 64 -11.01 -0.64 10.50
C VAL A 64 -12.52 -0.58 10.25
N VAL A 65 -13.27 -1.62 10.62
CA VAL A 65 -14.74 -1.64 10.48
C VAL A 65 -15.43 -0.56 11.32
N ASN A 66 -14.82 -0.17 12.44
CA ASN A 66 -15.30 0.89 13.31
C ASN A 66 -14.74 2.29 12.98
N SER A 67 -13.90 2.42 11.94
CA SER A 67 -13.36 3.70 11.50
C SER A 67 -14.47 4.68 11.08
N PRO A 68 -14.29 6.01 11.18
CA PRO A 68 -15.33 6.99 10.83
C PRO A 68 -16.00 6.76 9.47
N LEU A 69 -15.21 6.32 8.48
CA LEU A 69 -15.66 6.06 7.12
C LEU A 69 -16.54 4.80 6.99
N LEU A 70 -16.34 3.82 7.87
CA LEU A 70 -17.03 2.53 7.86
C LEU A 70 -17.94 2.29 9.06
N ARG A 71 -17.95 3.13 10.09
CA ARG A 71 -18.63 2.84 11.35
C ARG A 71 -20.13 2.62 11.15
N ALA A 72 -20.68 1.68 11.91
CA ALA A 72 -22.12 1.45 11.97
C ALA A 72 -22.73 2.30 13.09
N THR A 73 -24.06 2.25 13.20
CA THR A 73 -24.78 2.75 14.37
C THR A 73 -24.39 2.02 15.65
N GLN A 74 -24.01 0.74 15.54
CA GLN A 74 -23.50 -0.06 16.65
C GLN A 74 -22.03 -0.43 16.41
N GLU A 75 -21.25 -0.41 17.49
CA GLU A 75 -19.85 -0.81 17.47
C GLU A 75 -19.72 -2.32 17.22
N VAL A 76 -18.83 -2.69 16.30
CA VAL A 76 -18.49 -4.09 16.03
C VAL A 76 -17.40 -4.53 16.99
N THR A 77 -17.62 -5.61 17.74
CA THR A 77 -16.69 -6.07 18.78
C THR A 77 -16.07 -7.44 18.51
N ASP A 78 -16.49 -8.13 17.45
CA ASP A 78 -16.00 -9.44 17.08
C ASP A 78 -15.69 -9.57 15.58
N LEU A 79 -14.76 -10.48 15.26
CA LEU A 79 -14.26 -10.69 13.90
C LEU A 79 -15.34 -11.24 12.96
N HIS A 80 -16.22 -12.12 13.45
CA HIS A 80 -17.25 -12.72 12.59
C HIS A 80 -18.24 -11.64 12.11
N THR A 81 -18.68 -10.76 13.00
CA THR A 81 -19.52 -9.60 12.66
C THR A 81 -18.78 -8.63 11.73
N ALA A 82 -17.49 -8.39 11.96
CA ALA A 82 -16.66 -7.57 11.07
C ALA A 82 -16.63 -8.12 9.64
N ILE A 83 -16.38 -9.43 9.47
CA ILE A 83 -16.35 -10.10 8.17
C ILE A 83 -17.74 -10.13 7.52
N THR A 84 -18.78 -10.41 8.30
CA THR A 84 -20.17 -10.42 7.80
C THR A 84 -20.54 -9.08 7.19
N ARG A 85 -20.10 -7.99 7.83
CA ARG A 85 -20.41 -6.62 7.41
C ARG A 85 -19.62 -6.17 6.20
N LEU A 86 -18.33 -6.51 6.15
CA LEU A 86 -17.44 -6.14 5.06
C LEU A 86 -17.61 -7.03 3.83
N GLY A 87 -18.03 -8.28 4.04
CA GLY A 87 -17.97 -9.34 3.05
C GLY A 87 -16.60 -10.02 3.02
N THR A 88 -16.60 -11.28 2.58
CA THR A 88 -15.42 -12.16 2.58
C THR A 88 -14.27 -11.61 1.73
N ASN A 89 -14.57 -11.12 0.53
CA ASN A 89 -13.56 -10.55 -0.38
C ASN A 89 -12.86 -9.32 0.22
N TYR A 90 -13.66 -8.39 0.75
CA TYR A 90 -13.12 -7.16 1.33
C TYR A 90 -12.25 -7.45 2.55
N SER A 91 -12.76 -8.29 3.47
CA SER A 91 -12.00 -8.71 4.64
C SER A 91 -10.70 -9.43 4.28
N SER A 92 -10.72 -10.27 3.24
CA SER A 92 -9.53 -11.01 2.81
C SER A 92 -8.45 -10.08 2.25
N ASN A 93 -8.82 -9.19 1.32
CA ASN A 93 -7.86 -8.25 0.73
C ASN A 93 -7.30 -7.27 1.75
N LEU A 94 -8.15 -6.80 2.67
CA LEU A 94 -7.70 -5.98 3.77
C LEU A 94 -6.76 -6.74 4.70
N ALA A 95 -7.11 -7.98 5.07
CA ALA A 95 -6.27 -8.79 5.94
C ALA A 95 -4.92 -9.11 5.30
N ILE A 96 -4.88 -9.47 4.01
CA ILE A 96 -3.65 -9.65 3.23
C ILE A 96 -2.80 -8.38 3.31
N GLY A 97 -3.39 -7.22 3.02
CA GLY A 97 -2.70 -5.94 3.11
C GLY A 97 -2.11 -5.69 4.50
N LEU A 98 -2.92 -5.81 5.56
CA LEU A 98 -2.47 -5.56 6.96
C LEU A 98 -1.41 -6.55 7.44
N VAL A 99 -1.44 -7.80 6.97
CA VAL A 99 -0.41 -8.81 7.27
C VAL A 99 0.94 -8.42 6.66
N MET A 100 0.98 -7.65 5.57
CA MET A 100 2.24 -7.19 4.97
C MET A 100 3.10 -6.39 5.94
N GLU A 101 2.51 -5.77 6.97
CA GLU A 101 3.27 -5.10 8.04
C GLU A 101 4.27 -6.04 8.73
N GLN A 102 3.97 -7.34 8.82
CA GLN A 102 4.85 -8.33 9.43
C GLN A 102 6.19 -8.49 8.68
N ILE A 103 6.26 -8.05 7.42
CA ILE A 103 7.47 -8.04 6.61
C ILE A 103 8.37 -6.85 6.95
N PHE A 104 7.82 -5.78 7.56
CA PHE A 104 8.54 -4.58 7.98
C PHE A 104 9.30 -4.84 9.30
N HIS A 105 10.28 -5.76 9.26
CA HIS A 105 11.19 -6.02 10.37
C HIS A 105 12.61 -5.59 10.01
N ALA A 106 13.25 -4.88 10.93
CA ALA A 106 14.57 -4.29 10.78
C ALA A 106 15.47 -4.71 11.95
N ARG A 107 16.78 -4.82 11.69
CA ARG A 107 17.81 -5.05 12.71
C ARG A 107 18.29 -3.74 13.37
N SER A 108 18.09 -2.60 12.71
CA SER A 108 18.52 -1.29 13.19
C SER A 108 17.33 -0.36 13.46
N ASP A 109 17.35 0.35 14.60
CA ASP A 109 16.32 1.34 14.98
C ASP A 109 16.07 2.41 13.90
N VAL A 110 17.14 2.84 13.19
CA VAL A 110 17.03 3.87 12.14
C VAL A 110 16.24 3.33 10.95
N VAL A 111 16.50 2.08 10.57
CA VAL A 111 15.79 1.42 9.46
C VAL A 111 14.38 1.05 9.88
N GLU A 112 14.18 0.61 11.12
CA GLU A 112 12.87 0.31 11.69
C GLU A 112 11.96 1.55 11.63
N GLN A 113 12.46 2.71 12.08
CA GLN A 113 11.70 3.95 12.03
C GLN A 113 11.31 4.31 10.59
N LYS A 114 12.23 4.15 9.64
CA LYS A 114 11.97 4.46 8.22
C LYS A 114 10.94 3.49 7.60
N MET A 115 11.04 2.20 7.92
CA MET A 115 10.06 1.19 7.56
C MET A 115 8.67 1.53 8.12
N ARG A 116 8.58 1.91 9.39
CA ARG A 116 7.32 2.34 10.03
C ARG A 116 6.73 3.57 9.37
N ASP A 117 7.56 4.53 8.94
CA ASP A 117 7.08 5.74 8.27
C ASP A 117 6.56 5.45 6.85
N VAL A 118 7.21 4.55 6.10
CA VAL A 118 6.72 4.06 4.80
C VAL A 118 5.40 3.31 4.96
N TRP A 119 5.32 2.44 5.97
CA TRP A 119 4.10 1.69 6.26
C TRP A 119 2.94 2.60 6.65
N ARG A 120 3.19 3.56 7.55
CA ARG A 120 2.24 4.62 7.93
C ARG A 120 1.71 5.37 6.70
N ARG A 121 2.61 5.80 5.82
CA ARG A 121 2.21 6.46 4.58
C ARG A 121 1.35 5.56 3.69
N SER A 122 1.68 4.29 3.58
CA SER A 122 0.91 3.30 2.82
C SER A 122 -0.50 3.09 3.37
N LEU A 123 -0.67 3.12 4.70
CA LEU A 123 -1.99 3.10 5.34
C LEU A 123 -2.82 4.35 4.99
N GLU A 124 -2.22 5.55 5.03
CA GLU A 124 -2.93 6.78 4.66
C GLU A 124 -3.38 6.72 3.19
N VAL A 125 -2.49 6.30 2.28
CA VAL A 125 -2.78 6.18 0.85
C VAL A 125 -3.86 5.15 0.61
N ALA A 126 -3.81 3.99 1.27
CA ALA A 126 -4.84 2.96 1.18
C ALA A 126 -6.23 3.47 1.57
N GLY A 127 -6.32 4.27 2.63
CA GLY A 127 -7.58 4.84 3.10
C GLY A 127 -8.17 5.81 2.07
N VAL A 128 -7.33 6.72 1.57
CA VAL A 128 -7.73 7.68 0.53
C VAL A 128 -8.11 6.98 -0.77
N SER A 129 -7.33 5.98 -1.21
CA SER A 129 -7.66 5.17 -2.39
C SER A 129 -8.98 4.43 -2.24
N TYR A 130 -9.27 3.89 -1.04
CA TYR A 130 -10.55 3.26 -0.73
C TYR A 130 -11.72 4.25 -0.86
N ALA A 131 -11.62 5.43 -0.25
CA ALA A 131 -12.67 6.45 -0.31
C ALA A 131 -12.93 6.95 -1.73
N LEU A 132 -11.85 7.30 -2.46
CA LEU A 132 -11.94 7.71 -3.86
C LEU A 132 -12.63 6.63 -4.73
N CYS A 133 -12.24 5.37 -4.53
CA CYS A 133 -12.81 4.25 -5.27
C CYS A 133 -14.31 4.09 -4.97
N ARG A 134 -14.66 4.12 -3.68
CA ARG A 134 -16.03 3.89 -3.18
C ARG A 134 -17.01 4.95 -3.68
N SER A 135 -16.60 6.21 -3.68
CA SER A 135 -17.49 7.34 -3.96
C SER A 135 -17.52 7.75 -5.44
N HIS A 136 -16.45 7.44 -6.19
CA HIS A 136 -16.24 8.02 -7.53
C HIS A 136 -15.85 7.02 -8.63
N SER A 137 -15.90 5.72 -8.37
CA SER A 137 -15.59 4.70 -9.39
C SER A 137 -16.54 3.50 -9.34
N GLN A 138 -16.45 2.63 -10.35
CA GLN A 138 -17.10 1.31 -10.36
C GLN A 138 -16.10 0.18 -10.01
N LEU A 139 -14.88 0.53 -9.62
CA LEU A 139 -13.85 -0.42 -9.22
C LEU A 139 -14.12 -0.93 -7.80
N LYS A 140 -13.50 -2.06 -7.46
CA LYS A 140 -13.61 -2.66 -6.12
C LYS A 140 -12.79 -1.88 -5.08
N PRO A 141 -13.40 -1.26 -4.05
CA PRO A 141 -12.66 -0.43 -3.10
C PRO A 141 -11.61 -1.17 -2.27
N ASP A 142 -11.80 -2.45 -1.95
CA ASP A 142 -10.80 -3.32 -1.31
C ASP A 142 -9.52 -3.44 -2.13
N GLN A 143 -9.64 -3.58 -3.44
CA GLN A 143 -8.49 -3.68 -4.33
C GLN A 143 -7.75 -2.35 -4.42
N ALA A 144 -8.47 -1.22 -4.36
CA ALA A 144 -7.85 0.11 -4.28
C ALA A 144 -7.11 0.32 -2.95
N ALA A 145 -7.70 -0.12 -1.84
CA ALA A 145 -7.04 -0.10 -0.53
C ALA A 145 -5.78 -0.97 -0.54
N LEU A 146 -5.87 -2.20 -1.04
CA LEU A 146 -4.74 -3.11 -1.17
C LEU A 146 -3.63 -2.50 -2.04
N GLY A 147 -3.98 -1.93 -3.19
CA GLY A 147 -3.04 -1.19 -4.05
C GLY A 147 -2.31 -0.07 -3.32
N GLY A 148 -3.03 0.71 -2.50
CA GLY A 148 -2.42 1.73 -1.64
C GLY A 148 -1.51 1.17 -0.55
N LEU A 149 -1.80 -0.01 0.01
CA LEU A 149 -0.94 -0.67 0.99
C LEU A 149 0.37 -1.19 0.37
N VAL A 150 0.31 -1.67 -0.88
CA VAL A 150 1.47 -2.31 -1.53
C VAL A 150 2.26 -1.41 -2.47
N HIS A 151 1.81 -0.18 -2.73
CA HIS A 151 2.44 0.70 -3.74
C HIS A 151 3.94 0.97 -3.50
N GLN A 152 4.38 0.96 -2.23
CA GLN A 152 5.77 1.18 -1.83
C GLN A 152 6.46 -0.08 -1.28
N ILE A 153 5.93 -1.28 -1.56
CA ILE A 153 6.50 -2.53 -1.02
C ILE A 153 7.97 -2.75 -1.41
N GLY A 154 8.38 -2.24 -2.58
CA GLY A 154 9.77 -2.32 -3.06
C GLY A 154 10.79 -1.53 -2.23
N VAL A 155 10.35 -0.70 -1.28
CA VAL A 155 11.26 -0.01 -0.36
C VAL A 155 11.90 -0.99 0.63
N LEU A 156 11.20 -2.07 0.98
CA LEU A 156 11.64 -3.08 1.95
C LEU A 156 13.01 -3.69 1.62
N PRO A 157 13.20 -4.36 0.46
CA PRO A 157 14.50 -4.96 0.11
C PRO A 157 15.64 -3.93 0.05
N ILE A 158 15.36 -2.67 -0.32
CA ILE A 158 16.37 -1.60 -0.35
C ILE A 158 16.83 -1.26 1.07
N LEU A 159 15.89 -1.15 2.01
CA LEU A 159 16.19 -0.87 3.41
C LEU A 159 16.92 -2.06 4.06
N THR A 160 16.52 -3.29 3.79
CA THR A 160 17.25 -4.49 4.25
C THR A 160 18.67 -4.53 3.69
N TYR A 161 18.87 -4.21 2.42
CA TYR A 161 20.20 -4.12 1.83
C TYR A 161 21.04 -3.01 2.49
N ALA A 162 20.42 -1.87 2.83
CA ALA A 162 21.09 -0.77 3.51
C ALA A 162 21.57 -1.14 4.92
N GLU A 163 20.88 -2.05 5.63
CA GLU A 163 21.34 -2.54 6.94
C GLU A 163 22.70 -3.23 6.88
N ASP A 164 22.97 -3.97 5.80
CA ASP A 164 24.26 -4.61 5.60
C ASP A 164 25.33 -3.64 5.02
N HIS A 165 24.95 -2.41 4.66
CA HIS A 165 25.79 -1.39 4.02
C HIS A 165 25.70 -0.03 4.73
N TYR A 166 26.30 0.05 5.93
CA TYR A 166 26.20 1.21 6.84
C TYR A 166 26.56 2.57 6.20
N GLU A 167 27.46 2.60 5.22
CA GLU A 167 27.82 3.83 4.51
C GLU A 167 26.62 4.50 3.81
N LEU A 168 25.65 3.71 3.34
CA LEU A 168 24.42 4.21 2.75
C LEU A 168 23.46 4.76 3.80
N LEU A 169 23.38 4.12 4.98
CA LEU A 169 22.58 4.61 6.11
C LEU A 169 23.12 5.92 6.67
N ALA A 170 24.44 6.12 6.62
CA ALA A 170 25.10 7.34 7.06
C ALA A 170 24.84 8.55 6.13
N ASP A 171 24.29 8.33 4.93
CA ASP A 171 23.92 9.38 3.96
C ASP A 171 22.43 9.28 3.59
N PRO A 172 21.52 9.86 4.41
CA PRO A 172 20.08 9.78 4.19
C PRO A 172 19.62 10.35 2.84
N VAL A 173 20.34 11.33 2.28
CA VAL A 173 20.02 11.95 0.99
C VAL A 173 20.24 10.94 -0.13
N SER A 174 21.41 10.29 -0.13
CA SER A 174 21.72 9.23 -1.09
C SER A 174 20.78 8.04 -0.95
N LEU A 175 20.46 7.62 0.28
CA LEU A 175 19.52 6.52 0.52
C LEU A 175 18.12 6.82 -0.05
N ASN A 176 17.59 8.02 0.20
CA ASN A 176 16.29 8.42 -0.34
C ASN A 176 16.28 8.43 -1.86
N HIS A 177 17.35 8.91 -2.50
CA HIS A 177 17.46 8.90 -3.95
C HIS A 177 17.47 7.47 -4.53
N VAL A 178 18.24 6.57 -3.93
CA VAL A 178 18.27 5.15 -4.32
C VAL A 178 16.88 4.52 -4.16
N ILE A 179 16.21 4.79 -3.05
CA ILE A 179 14.84 4.31 -2.81
C ILE A 179 13.91 4.81 -3.90
N GLU A 180 13.82 6.12 -4.12
CA GLU A 180 12.93 6.73 -5.12
C GLU A 180 13.16 6.16 -6.53
N SER A 181 14.41 5.88 -6.89
CA SER A 181 14.75 5.38 -8.23
C SER A 181 14.44 3.89 -8.45
N ILE A 182 14.53 3.06 -7.40
CA ILE A 182 14.56 1.59 -7.56
C ILE A 182 13.32 0.90 -7.00
N HIS A 183 12.73 1.46 -5.93
CA HIS A 183 11.55 0.84 -5.30
C HIS A 183 10.38 0.56 -6.25
N PRO A 184 10.11 1.33 -7.33
CA PRO A 184 9.04 1.02 -8.25
C PRO A 184 9.26 -0.32 -8.96
N GLN A 185 10.47 -0.54 -9.46
CA GLN A 185 10.84 -1.76 -10.19
C GLN A 185 10.90 -2.98 -9.26
N LEU A 186 11.43 -2.80 -8.04
CA LEU A 186 11.43 -3.84 -7.02
C LEU A 186 10.02 -4.21 -6.56
N GLY A 187 9.15 -3.21 -6.41
CA GLY A 187 7.75 -3.43 -6.07
C GLY A 187 7.05 -4.27 -7.13
N ASP A 188 7.26 -3.97 -8.41
CA ASP A 188 6.69 -4.75 -9.51
C ASP A 188 7.16 -6.21 -9.48
N LYS A 189 8.47 -6.44 -9.28
CA LYS A 189 9.02 -7.79 -9.16
C LYS A 189 8.47 -8.54 -7.96
N LEU A 190 8.39 -7.90 -6.80
CA LEU A 190 7.85 -8.49 -5.57
C LEU A 190 6.40 -8.93 -5.74
N LEU A 191 5.54 -8.03 -6.21
CA LEU A 191 4.13 -8.34 -6.37
C LEU A 191 3.90 -9.38 -7.45
N SER A 192 4.67 -9.35 -8.54
CA SER A 192 4.61 -10.39 -9.57
C SER A 192 5.06 -11.75 -9.03
N GLY A 193 6.17 -11.81 -8.27
CA GLY A 193 6.67 -13.04 -7.65
C GLY A 193 5.78 -13.57 -6.53
N TRP A 194 4.90 -12.73 -5.97
CA TRP A 194 3.84 -13.14 -5.05
C TRP A 194 2.52 -13.45 -5.74
N ASP A 195 2.46 -13.53 -7.07
CA ASP A 195 1.24 -13.83 -7.85
C ASP A 195 0.08 -12.84 -7.58
N PHE A 196 0.38 -11.55 -7.34
CA PHE A 196 -0.68 -10.54 -7.31
C PHE A 196 -1.28 -10.35 -8.72
N PRO A 197 -2.58 -10.01 -8.82
CA PRO A 197 -3.21 -9.71 -10.10
C PRO A 197 -2.45 -8.63 -10.87
N GLU A 198 -2.36 -8.75 -12.20
CA GLU A 198 -1.57 -7.84 -13.06
C GLU A 198 -1.89 -6.35 -12.82
N MET A 199 -3.17 -6.04 -12.59
CA MET A 199 -3.65 -4.69 -12.26
C MET A 199 -3.04 -4.08 -10.99
N LEU A 200 -2.56 -4.91 -10.04
CA LEU A 200 -1.84 -4.48 -8.84
C LEU A 200 -0.33 -4.75 -8.95
N ALA A 201 0.08 -5.80 -9.66
CA ALA A 201 1.48 -6.18 -9.78
C ALA A 201 2.34 -5.15 -10.51
N LYS A 202 1.76 -4.32 -11.39
CA LYS A 202 2.44 -3.22 -12.08
C LYS A 202 2.23 -1.84 -11.43
N LEU A 203 1.53 -1.81 -10.30
CA LEU A 203 1.17 -0.56 -9.64
C LEU A 203 2.39 0.19 -9.09
N PRO A 204 3.34 -0.46 -8.38
CA PRO A 204 4.55 0.21 -7.90
C PRO A 204 5.35 0.89 -9.01
N GLY A 205 5.48 0.27 -10.18
CA GLY A 205 6.20 0.77 -11.34
C GLY A 205 5.57 1.98 -12.02
N GLN A 206 4.26 2.18 -11.86
CA GLN A 206 3.50 3.19 -12.63
C GLN A 206 2.92 4.34 -11.81
N TYR A 207 2.75 4.19 -10.49
CA TYR A 207 2.06 5.23 -9.70
C TYR A 207 2.81 6.58 -9.67
N LEU A 208 4.11 6.62 -9.96
CA LEU A 208 4.87 7.89 -10.08
C LEU A 208 4.87 8.47 -11.50
N ASN A 209 4.36 7.76 -12.50
CA ASN A 209 4.20 8.30 -13.85
C ASN A 209 2.97 9.22 -13.92
N LEU A 210 3.12 10.46 -13.45
CA LEU A 210 2.00 11.41 -13.29
C LEU A 210 1.40 11.90 -14.63
N GLU A 211 2.09 11.65 -15.74
CA GLU A 211 1.61 11.93 -17.10
C GLU A 211 0.82 10.77 -17.71
N ARG A 212 0.75 9.62 -17.01
CA ARG A 212 0.04 8.43 -17.44
C ARG A 212 -1.43 8.75 -17.72
N ASP A 213 -1.86 8.41 -18.94
CA ASP A 213 -3.24 8.54 -19.35
C ASP A 213 -3.79 7.22 -19.93
N SER A 214 -4.25 6.34 -19.03
CA SER A 214 -4.99 5.12 -19.38
C SER A 214 -6.34 5.42 -20.05
N ALA A 215 -6.85 4.46 -20.85
CA ALA A 215 -8.13 4.60 -21.54
C ALA A 215 -9.35 4.68 -20.59
N SER A 216 -9.27 4.03 -19.43
CA SER A 216 -10.29 4.01 -18.40
C SER A 216 -9.66 4.16 -17.02
N LEU A 217 -10.44 4.67 -16.07
CA LEU A 217 -10.02 4.75 -14.67
C LEU A 217 -9.63 3.35 -14.14
N ASP A 218 -8.46 3.25 -13.54
CA ASP A 218 -7.96 2.04 -12.91
C ASP A 218 -7.39 2.29 -11.50
N TYR A 219 -6.84 1.25 -10.88
CA TYR A 219 -6.28 1.31 -9.53
C TYR A 219 -5.03 2.18 -9.43
N ILE A 220 -4.25 2.31 -10.50
CA ILE A 220 -3.06 3.15 -10.54
C ILE A 220 -3.49 4.62 -10.50
N ASP A 221 -4.51 5.00 -11.27
CA ASP A 221 -5.09 6.35 -11.26
C ASP A 221 -5.57 6.74 -9.83
N LEU A 222 -6.23 5.81 -9.13
CA LEU A 222 -6.70 6.03 -7.76
C LEU A 222 -5.56 6.21 -6.75
N VAL A 223 -4.51 5.37 -6.84
CA VAL A 223 -3.34 5.48 -5.96
C VAL A 223 -2.54 6.74 -6.27
N GLN A 224 -2.44 7.17 -7.53
CA GLN A 224 -1.79 8.43 -7.92
C GLN A 224 -2.40 9.63 -7.20
N VAL A 225 -3.73 9.75 -7.27
CA VAL A 225 -4.45 10.85 -6.62
C VAL A 225 -4.28 10.76 -5.11
N ALA A 226 -4.38 9.56 -4.53
CA ALA A 226 -4.22 9.35 -3.10
C ALA A 226 -2.81 9.71 -2.60
N VAL A 227 -1.77 9.32 -3.33
CA VAL A 227 -0.36 9.66 -3.02
C VAL A 227 -0.16 11.16 -3.00
N LEU A 228 -0.60 11.90 -4.03
CA LEU A 228 -0.46 13.35 -4.04
C LEU A 228 -1.26 14.00 -2.90
N TYR A 229 -2.46 13.51 -2.62
CA TYR A 229 -3.28 13.99 -1.52
C TYR A 229 -2.58 13.83 -0.16
N CYS A 230 -2.06 12.64 0.14
CA CYS A 230 -1.38 12.35 1.41
C CYS A 230 -0.07 13.15 1.58
N HIS A 231 0.60 13.52 0.48
CA HIS A 231 1.82 14.33 0.52
C HIS A 231 1.56 15.84 0.63
N ARG A 232 0.31 16.29 0.50
CA ARG A 232 -0.04 17.70 0.66
C ARG A 232 0.41 18.24 2.02
N GLY A 233 1.07 19.40 2.00
CA GLY A 233 1.55 20.06 3.22
C GLY A 233 2.81 19.46 3.85
N THR A 234 3.43 18.47 3.20
CA THR A 234 4.72 17.91 3.62
C THR A 234 5.89 18.57 2.87
N HIS A 235 7.13 18.27 3.27
CA HIS A 235 8.35 18.69 2.57
C HIS A 235 8.73 17.81 1.36
N HIS A 236 7.89 16.82 1.02
CA HIS A 236 8.16 15.89 -0.08
C HIS A 236 7.97 16.58 -1.45
N PRO A 237 8.77 16.28 -2.49
CA PRO A 237 8.61 16.88 -3.83
C PRO A 237 7.19 16.78 -4.39
N LEU A 238 6.52 15.63 -4.18
CA LEU A 238 5.13 15.41 -4.60
C LEU A 238 4.12 16.39 -3.98
N ALA A 239 4.43 17.03 -2.85
CA ALA A 239 3.56 18.03 -2.22
C ALA A 239 3.37 19.27 -3.11
N SER A 240 4.33 19.54 -4.00
CA SER A 240 4.30 20.68 -4.93
C SER A 240 3.52 20.39 -6.21
N VAL A 241 3.19 19.12 -6.48
CA VAL A 241 2.50 18.74 -7.70
C VAL A 241 1.00 19.03 -7.56
N PRO A 242 0.41 19.84 -8.45
CA PRO A 242 -1.02 20.09 -8.40
C PRO A 242 -1.81 18.83 -8.76
N VAL A 243 -2.61 18.33 -7.82
CA VAL A 243 -3.50 17.17 -8.02
C VAL A 243 -4.39 17.34 -9.25
N SER A 244 -4.84 18.56 -9.53
CA SER A 244 -5.66 18.92 -10.71
C SER A 244 -4.97 18.71 -12.06
N ALA A 245 -3.64 18.60 -12.11
CA ALA A 245 -2.91 18.30 -13.33
C ALA A 245 -2.96 16.82 -13.71
N LEU A 246 -3.33 15.91 -12.79
CA LEU A 246 -3.38 14.49 -13.07
C LEU A 246 -4.52 14.16 -14.06
N PRO A 247 -4.25 13.36 -15.12
CA PRO A 247 -5.30 12.77 -15.95
C PRO A 247 -6.34 11.99 -15.14
N ALA A 248 -5.90 11.32 -14.07
CA ALA A 248 -6.75 10.59 -13.13
C ALA A 248 -7.89 11.44 -12.53
N ILE A 249 -7.64 12.71 -12.18
CA ILE A 249 -8.69 13.59 -11.62
C ILE A 249 -9.80 13.85 -12.64
N LYS A 250 -9.43 14.04 -13.91
CA LYS A 250 -10.41 14.22 -14.99
C LYS A 250 -11.28 12.98 -15.18
N LYS A 251 -10.68 11.79 -15.06
CA LYS A 251 -11.39 10.50 -15.14
C LYS A 251 -12.32 10.26 -13.95
N LEU A 252 -11.89 10.64 -12.75
CA LEU A 252 -12.71 10.57 -11.53
C LEU A 252 -13.89 11.55 -11.54
N ARG A 253 -13.81 12.61 -12.36
CA ARG A 253 -14.84 13.66 -12.46
C ARG A 253 -15.15 14.31 -11.11
N VAL A 254 -14.13 14.46 -10.28
CA VAL A 254 -14.21 15.11 -8.98
C VAL A 254 -13.58 16.49 -9.02
N ASP A 255 -14.09 17.41 -8.20
CA ASP A 255 -13.39 18.66 -7.92
C ASP A 255 -12.37 18.42 -6.79
N PRO A 256 -11.06 18.43 -7.08
CA PRO A 256 -10.02 18.19 -6.07
C PRO A 256 -9.93 19.30 -5.00
N TYR A 257 -10.63 20.42 -5.19
CA TYR A 257 -10.65 21.54 -4.24
C TYR A 257 -11.93 21.61 -3.41
N SER A 258 -12.90 20.72 -3.64
CA SER A 258 -14.13 20.63 -2.86
C SER A 258 -13.85 20.32 -1.40
N ASP A 259 -14.42 21.12 -0.49
CA ASP A 259 -14.29 20.90 0.95
C ASP A 259 -14.98 19.60 1.40
N ALA A 260 -16.05 19.19 0.72
CA ALA A 260 -16.71 17.91 0.99
C ALA A 260 -15.80 16.72 0.67
N LEU A 261 -15.12 16.75 -0.48
CA LEU A 261 -14.16 15.71 -0.86
C LEU A 261 -12.99 15.69 0.13
N ARG A 262 -12.44 16.86 0.49
CA ARG A 262 -11.33 16.93 1.46
C ARG A 262 -11.71 16.35 2.82
N ALA A 263 -12.88 16.69 3.34
CA ALA A 263 -13.36 16.14 4.61
C ALA A 263 -13.46 14.61 4.57
N GLU A 264 -14.02 14.06 3.49
CA GLU A 264 -14.10 12.60 3.29
C GLU A 264 -12.70 11.95 3.23
N LEU A 265 -11.79 12.52 2.44
CA LEU A 265 -10.44 11.96 2.29
C LEU A 265 -9.61 12.09 3.58
N ASP A 266 -9.79 13.16 4.35
CA ASP A 266 -9.10 13.34 5.64
C ASP A 266 -9.59 12.33 6.68
N GLU A 267 -10.90 12.06 6.74
CA GLU A 267 -11.42 10.95 7.56
C GLU A 267 -10.83 9.61 7.11
N ALA A 268 -10.77 9.37 5.80
CA ALA A 268 -10.26 8.14 5.22
C ALA A 268 -8.76 7.91 5.49
N ARG A 269 -7.94 8.96 5.58
CA ARG A 269 -6.50 8.83 5.94
C ARG A 269 -6.30 8.17 7.30
N SER A 270 -7.22 8.39 8.22
CA SER A 270 -7.19 7.82 9.57
C SER A 270 -7.82 6.43 9.67
N MET A 271 -8.32 5.86 8.56
CA MET A 271 -9.13 4.63 8.54
C MET A 271 -8.44 3.42 9.17
N PHE A 272 -7.13 3.31 8.99
CA PHE A 272 -6.33 2.17 9.48
C PHE A 272 -5.61 2.44 10.81
N TYR A 273 -5.85 3.61 11.43
CA TYR A 273 -5.18 4.07 12.64
C TYR A 273 -5.93 3.83 13.92
#